data_AF-A0A2Z5ZD37-F1
#
_entry.id   AF-A0A2Z5ZD37-F1
#
_cell.length_a   1.000
_cell.length_b   1.000
_cell.length_c   1.000
_cell.angle_alpha   90.00
_cell.angle_beta   90.00
_cell.angle_gamma   90.00
#
_symmetry.space_group_name_H-M   'P 1'
#
loop_
_entity.id
_entity.type
_entity.pdbx_description
1 polymer ?
#
loop_
_entity_poly.entity_id
_entity_poly.type
_entity_poly.pdbx_seq_one_letter_code
_entity_poly.pdbx_strand_id
1 'polypeptide(L)' 'MLSFDDIVQTAENTHSINAILAFLAADDSAIIDPARIDLVVHAGNAILATAQQACALAKQVGCPLLLSGGGGPFYHFVA' A
#
# COMPACT_ATOMS: atom_id res chain seq x y z
N MET A 1 20.21 -7.16 -15.55
CA MET A 1 19.05 -6.95 -14.65
C MET A 1 18.58 -8.35 -14.27
N LEU A 2 18.55 -8.68 -12.98
CA LEU A 2 18.03 -9.98 -12.54
C LEU A 2 16.51 -10.00 -12.76
N SER A 3 15.98 -11.07 -13.33
CA SER A 3 14.53 -11.30 -13.40
C SER A 3 14.02 -11.80 -12.06
N PHE A 4 12.75 -11.57 -11.76
CA PHE A 4 12.10 -12.19 -10.59
C PHE A 4 12.18 -13.72 -10.66
N ASP A 5 12.06 -14.28 -11.87
CA ASP A 5 12.18 -15.71 -12.09
C ASP A 5 13.58 -16.23 -11.71
N ASP A 6 14.64 -15.43 -11.87
CA ASP A 6 16.01 -15.82 -11.49
C ASP A 6 16.18 -15.90 -9.96
N ILE A 7 15.30 -15.22 -9.21
CA ILE A 7 15.35 -15.11 -7.75
C ILE A 7 14.44 -16.15 -7.10
N VAL A 8 13.26 -16.41 -7.66
CA VAL A 8 12.23 -17.31 -7.07
C VAL A 8 12.40 -18.76 -7.55
N GLN A 9 13.60 -19.31 -7.40
CA GLN A 9 13.95 -20.65 -7.89
C GLN A 9 13.68 -21.77 -6.87
N THR A 10 13.56 -21.44 -5.58
CA THR A 10 13.39 -22.43 -4.51
C THR A 10 12.26 -22.03 -3.55
N ALA A 11 11.71 -23.03 -2.86
CA ALA A 11 10.74 -22.78 -1.79
C ALA A 11 11.31 -21.89 -0.67
N GLU A 12 12.61 -22.00 -0.38
CA GLU A 12 13.31 -21.16 0.59
C GLU A 12 13.40 -19.70 0.14
N ASN A 13 13.65 -19.45 -1.15
CA ASN A 13 13.67 -18.10 -1.71
C ASN A 13 12.28 -17.46 -1.64
N THR A 14 11.24 -18.20 -2.02
CA THR A 14 9.84 -17.76 -1.88
C THR A 14 9.50 -17.45 -0.43
N HIS A 15 9.88 -18.33 0.50
CA HIS A 15 9.64 -18.12 1.92
C HIS A 15 10.32 -16.86 2.44
N SER A 16 11.58 -16.65 2.08
CA SER A 16 12.37 -15.47 2.48
C SER A 16 11.79 -14.17 1.90
N ILE A 17 11.38 -14.17 0.63
CA ILE A 17 10.75 -13.01 -0.02
C ILE A 17 9.42 -12.69 0.68
N ASN A 18 8.59 -13.71 0.94
CA ASN A 18 7.32 -13.50 1.63
C ASN A 18 7.51 -12.95 3.04
N ALA A 19 8.55 -13.39 3.76
CA ALA A 19 8.88 -12.86 5.08
C ALA A 19 9.28 -11.36 5.00
N ILE A 20 10.09 -10.97 4.00
CA ILE A 20 10.46 -9.57 3.77
C ILE A 20 9.23 -8.74 3.40
N LEU A 21 8.38 -9.24 2.50
CA LEU A 21 7.16 -8.55 2.08
C LEU A 21 6.20 -8.37 3.26
N ALA A 22 6.02 -9.39 4.09
CA ALA A 22 5.18 -9.30 5.30
C ALA A 22 5.73 -8.27 6.30
N PHE A 23 7.06 -8.17 6.44
CA PHE A 23 7.68 -7.13 7.27
C PHE A 23 7.47 -5.72 6.71
N LEU A 24 7.59 -5.52 5.40
CA LEU A 24 7.40 -4.21 4.76
C LEU A 24 5.93 -3.78 4.69
N ALA A 25 5.01 -4.73 4.53
CA ALA A 25 3.57 -4.49 4.44
C ALA A 25 2.89 -4.53 5.81
N ALA A 26 3.64 -4.36 6.91
CA ALA A 26 3.15 -4.46 8.28
C ALA A 26 1.79 -3.74 8.44
N ASP A 27 0.79 -4.50 8.88
CA ASP A 27 -0.58 -4.02 9.04
C ASP A 27 -0.83 -3.64 10.50
N ASP A 28 -0.73 -2.34 10.76
CA ASP A 28 -1.02 -1.76 12.07
C ASP A 28 -2.51 -1.41 12.23
N SER A 29 -3.41 -1.84 11.34
CA SER A 29 -4.84 -1.50 11.42
C SER A 29 -5.50 -1.97 12.71
N ALA A 30 -5.03 -3.08 13.29
CA ALA A 30 -5.58 -3.64 14.53
C ALA A 30 -5.41 -2.72 15.75
N ILE A 31 -4.47 -1.77 15.72
CA ILE A 31 -4.23 -0.82 16.81
C ILE A 31 -4.88 0.55 16.57
N ILE A 32 -5.49 0.76 15.41
CA ILE A 32 -6.15 2.02 15.04
C ILE A 32 -7.64 1.92 15.36
N ASP A 33 -8.12 2.76 16.27
CA ASP A 33 -9.55 2.95 16.51
C ASP A 33 -10.16 3.74 15.32
N PRO A 34 -11.10 3.15 14.54
CA PRO A 34 -11.70 3.83 13.39
C PRO A 34 -12.44 5.12 13.76
N ALA A 35 -12.94 5.24 15.00
CA ALA A 35 -13.61 6.44 15.48
C ALA A 35 -12.66 7.63 15.66
N ARG A 36 -11.34 7.42 15.57
CA ARG A 36 -10.29 8.44 15.70
C ARG A 36 -9.63 8.82 14.38
N ILE A 37 -10.14 8.33 13.25
CA ILE A 37 -9.57 8.62 11.94
C ILE A 37 -10.27 9.87 11.36
N ASP A 38 -9.61 11.01 11.43
CA ASP A 38 -10.12 12.28 10.87
C ASP A 38 -9.73 12.50 9.40
N LEU A 39 -8.80 11.71 8.87
CA LEU A 39 -8.27 11.83 7.52
C LEU A 39 -7.68 10.49 7.05
N VAL A 40 -7.94 10.12 5.80
CA VAL A 40 -7.19 9.06 5.11
C VAL A 40 -6.23 9.68 4.11
N VAL A 41 -4.99 9.21 4.08
CA VAL A 41 -3.97 9.64 3.11
C VAL A 41 -3.59 8.47 2.22
N HIS A 42 -3.77 8.61 0.91
CA HIS A 42 -3.21 7.68 -0.07
C HIS A 42 -1.90 8.25 -0.62
N ALA A 43 -0.78 7.65 -0.26
CA ALA A 43 0.51 7.95 -0.88
C ALA A 43 0.57 7.36 -2.29
N GLY A 44 0.86 8.22 -3.26
CA GLY A 44 0.82 7.93 -4.69
C GLY A 44 1.73 6.78 -5.06
N ASN A 45 1.12 5.74 -5.62
CA ASN A 45 1.79 4.57 -6.14
C ASN A 45 1.00 4.01 -7.34
N ALA A 46 1.59 3.08 -8.09
CA ALA A 46 0.99 2.50 -9.28
C ALA A 46 0.12 1.25 -9.00
N ILE A 47 -0.27 0.99 -7.75
CA ILE A 47 -1.02 -0.20 -7.34
C ILE A 47 -2.48 0.20 -7.13
N LEU A 48 -3.34 -0.09 -8.11
CA LEU A 48 -4.76 0.30 -8.09
C LEU A 48 -5.51 -0.21 -6.86
N ALA A 49 -5.21 -1.44 -6.41
CA ALA A 49 -5.84 -2.04 -5.23
C ALA A 49 -5.63 -1.19 -3.97
N THR A 50 -4.43 -0.61 -3.80
CA THR A 50 -4.10 0.25 -2.65
C THR A 50 -4.87 1.56 -2.71
N ALA A 51 -5.07 2.13 -3.91
CA ALA A 51 -5.91 3.32 -4.11
C ALA A 51 -7.38 3.03 -3.77
N GLN A 52 -7.90 1.88 -4.22
CA GLN A 52 -9.27 1.46 -3.93
C GLN A 52 -9.51 1.26 -2.43
N GLN A 53 -8.55 0.67 -1.71
CA GLN A 53 -8.65 0.49 -0.26
C GLN A 53 -8.67 1.82 0.50
N ALA A 54 -7.85 2.80 0.09
CA ALA A 54 -7.89 4.13 0.71
C ALA A 54 -9.25 4.83 0.49
N CYS A 55 -9.81 4.73 -0.72
CA CYS A 55 -11.15 5.22 -1.02
C CYS A 55 -12.23 4.52 -0.18
N ALA A 56 -12.14 3.20 -0.04
CA ALA A 56 -13.08 2.41 0.75
C ALA A 56 -13.03 2.79 2.23
N LEU A 57 -11.83 2.93 2.81
CA LEU A 57 -11.65 3.31 4.20
C LEU A 57 -12.18 4.72 4.48
N ALA A 58 -11.83 5.71 3.66
CA ALA A 58 -12.32 7.09 3.82
C ALA A 58 -13.85 7.15 3.77
N LYS A 59 -14.46 6.40 2.85
CA LYS A 59 -15.92 6.28 2.73
C LYS A 59 -16.55 5.56 3.92
N GLN A 60 -15.92 4.50 4.42
CA GLN A 60 -16.42 3.74 5.58
C GLN A 60 -16.40 4.58 6.86
N VAL A 61 -15.35 5.36 7.08
CA VAL A 61 -15.20 6.23 8.27
C VAL A 61 -15.98 7.54 8.10
N GLY A 62 -16.23 7.98 6.87
CA GLY A 62 -16.90 9.26 6.58
C GLY A 62 -15.98 10.47 6.72
N CYS A 63 -14.67 10.29 6.51
CA CYS A 63 -13.67 11.36 6.58
C CYS A 63 -13.09 11.72 5.20
N PRO A 64 -12.42 12.88 5.05
CA PRO A 64 -11.77 13.25 3.80
C PRO A 64 -10.67 12.27 3.37
N LEU A 65 -10.44 12.19 2.06
CA LEU A 65 -9.33 11.46 1.46
C LEU A 65 -8.34 12.45 0.83
N LEU A 66 -7.09 12.40 1.26
CA LEU A 66 -5.98 13.12 0.64
C LEU A 66 -5.21 12.16 -0.29
N LEU A 67 -5.24 12.44 -1.59
CA LEU A 67 -4.37 11.78 -2.57
C LEU A 67 -3.05 12.56 -2.65
N SER A 68 -1.96 11.95 -2.15
CA SER A 68 -0.64 12.56 -2.10
C SER A 68 0.26 11.94 -3.16
N GLY A 69 0.35 12.58 -4.33
CA GLY A 69 1.16 12.09 -5.45
C GLY A 69 1.33 13.19 -6.49
N GLY A 70 2.40 13.14 -7.26
CA GLY A 70 2.70 14.16 -8.26
C GLY A 70 4.02 13.85 -8.98
N GLY A 71 4.87 14.86 -9.08
CA GLY A 71 6.24 14.92 -9.61
C GLY A 71 7.27 13.80 -9.35
N GLY A 72 7.02 12.49 -9.52
CA GLY A 72 8.02 11.44 -9.20
C GLY A 72 7.86 10.09 -9.93
N PRO A 73 8.80 9.13 -9.79
CA PRO A 73 8.89 7.91 -10.62
C PRO A 73 7.65 7.02 -10.66
N PHE A 74 6.70 7.23 -9.75
CA PHE A 74 5.35 6.66 -9.77
C PHE A 74 4.32 7.78 -10.02
N TYR A 75 4.39 8.42 -11.20
CA TYR A 75 3.44 9.46 -11.60
C TYR A 75 2.06 8.84 -11.82
N HIS A 76 1.15 8.99 -10.86
CA HIS A 76 -0.29 9.02 -11.12
C HIS A 76 -1.01 9.86 -10.06
N PHE A 77 -1.91 10.72 -10.55
CA PHE A 77 -2.80 11.70 -9.89
C PHE A 77 -2.24 13.10 -9.61
N VAL A 78 -2.36 13.97 -10.61
CA VAL A 78 -2.71 15.38 -10.41
C VAL A 78 -4.23 15.46 -10.65
N ALA A 79 -4.94 15.98 -9.63
CA ALA A 79 -6.35 16.39 -9.56
C ALA A 79 -7.32 15.91 -10.66
#